data_AF-A0A1Y3B4D3-F1
#
_entry.id   AF-A0A1Y3B4D3-F1
#
_cell.length_a   1.000
_cell.length_b   1.000
_cell.length_c   1.000
_cell.angle_alpha   90.00
_cell.angle_beta   90.00
_cell.angle_gamma   90.00
#
_symmetry.space_group_name_H-M   'P 1'
#
loop_
_entity.id
_entity.type
_entity.pdbx_description
1 polymer ?
#
loop_
_entity_poly.entity_id
_entity_poly.type
_entity_poly.pdbx_seq_one_letter_code
_entity_poly.pdbx_strand_id
1 'polypeptide(L)'
;LLSNHFGSNGKRIFLFNNDRIIEYNAIHRGHAVQDHQVELGKETLKTLDGVMAGFSGKFLTGSDQFTLADLALYFSCNSLETFNKYFKFEDYPHLKSWYQRVAEALKQYDPEGKIAAELQMIKEFVQKRMAETGKQ
;
A
#
# COMPACT_ATOMS: atom_id res chain seq x y z
N LEU A 1 11.48 39.74 -8.11
CA LEU A 1 12.78 39.27 -7.56
C LEU A 1 12.60 37.84 -7.11
N LEU A 2 12.96 36.88 -7.98
CA LEU A 2 12.95 35.45 -7.69
C LEU A 2 14.27 35.12 -6.99
N SER A 3 14.23 34.75 -5.72
CA SER A 3 15.39 34.14 -5.05
C SER A 3 15.16 32.65 -4.92
N ASN A 4 15.88 31.88 -5.75
CA ASN A 4 16.03 30.44 -5.57
C ASN A 4 16.97 30.20 -4.37
N HIS A 5 16.43 29.69 -3.27
CA HIS A 5 17.24 29.06 -2.22
C HIS A 5 17.12 27.55 -2.37
N PHE A 6 18.05 26.98 -3.13
CA PHE A 6 18.30 25.53 -3.16
C PHE A 6 19.10 25.15 -1.90
N GLY A 7 18.39 24.72 -0.86
CA GLY A 7 18.99 23.94 0.22
C GLY A 7 19.12 22.49 -0.22
N SER A 8 20.32 21.93 -0.13
CA SER A 8 20.58 20.52 -0.44
C SER A 8 19.79 19.61 0.51
N ASN A 9 19.06 18.66 -0.07
CA ASN A 9 18.48 17.42 0.49
C ASN A 9 16.96 17.32 0.30
N GLY A 10 16.57 16.41 -0.59
CA GLY A 10 15.20 15.93 -0.79
C GLY A 10 14.39 16.74 -1.80
N LYS A 11 14.20 16.21 -3.02
CA LYS A 11 13.20 16.73 -3.95
C LYS A 11 11.81 16.54 -3.33
N ARG A 12 11.14 17.65 -3.01
CA ARG A 12 9.73 17.70 -2.59
C ARG A 12 8.84 17.76 -3.84
N ILE A 13 7.93 16.79 -3.98
CA ILE A 13 6.86 16.84 -4.99
C ILE A 13 5.64 17.40 -4.28
N PHE A 14 5.15 18.55 -4.75
CA PHE A 14 3.94 19.20 -4.24
C PHE A 14 2.79 18.87 -5.19
N LEU A 15 1.75 18.18 -4.69
CA LEU A 15 0.46 18.10 -5.38
C LEU A 15 -0.47 19.11 -4.73
N PHE A 16 -0.93 20.07 -5.51
CA PHE A 16 -1.83 21.13 -5.05
C PHE A 16 -3.26 20.59 -5.04
N ASN A 17 -3.88 20.54 -3.86
CA ASN A 17 -5.33 20.50 -3.74
C ASN A 17 -5.74 21.46 -2.61
N ASN A 18 -6.66 22.37 -2.96
CA ASN A 18 -7.16 23.51 -2.19
C ASN A 18 -6.75 23.60 -0.70
N ASP A 19 -5.87 24.57 -0.44
CA ASP A 19 -5.56 25.22 0.85
C ASP A 19 -5.08 24.35 2.03
N ARG A 20 -4.73 23.09 1.79
CA ARG A 20 -3.93 22.32 2.76
C ARG A 20 -2.77 21.65 2.07
N ILE A 21 -1.56 22.08 2.42
CA ILE A 21 -0.36 21.26 2.25
C ILE A 21 -0.58 20.04 3.16
N ILE A 22 -1.11 18.95 2.61
CA ILE A 22 -1.03 17.66 3.28
C ILE A 22 0.42 17.23 3.09
N GLU A 23 1.27 17.62 4.04
CA GLU A 23 2.58 16.99 4.17
C GLU A 23 2.31 15.52 4.45
N TYR A 24 2.61 14.66 3.47
CA TYR A 24 2.68 13.22 3.66
C TYR A 24 3.92 12.91 4.53
N ASN A 25 3.85 13.30 5.80
CA ASN A 25 4.90 13.13 6.80
C ASN A 25 4.96 11.70 7.36
N ALA A 26 4.10 10.80 6.90
CA ALA A 26 3.79 9.58 7.63
C ALA A 26 4.73 8.40 7.37
N ILE A 27 5.59 8.41 6.35
CA ILE A 27 6.24 7.14 5.95
C ILE A 27 7.75 7.10 6.21
N HIS A 28 8.61 8.00 5.74
CA HIS A 28 10.07 7.75 5.86
C HIS A 28 10.91 8.97 6.25
N ARG A 29 10.87 9.38 7.53
CA ARG A 29 11.92 10.24 8.12
C ARG A 29 13.22 9.49 8.45
N GLY A 30 13.57 8.42 7.73
CA GLY A 30 14.79 7.66 8.03
C GLY A 30 14.80 6.92 9.38
N HIS A 31 13.65 6.83 10.06
CA HIS A 31 13.52 5.99 11.25
C HIS A 31 13.28 4.56 10.77
N ALA A 32 14.06 3.61 11.27
CA ALA A 32 13.85 2.19 11.01
C ALA A 32 12.39 1.82 11.33
N VAL A 33 11.80 0.93 10.51
CA VAL A 33 10.50 0.32 10.83
C VAL A 33 10.62 -0.29 12.22
N GLN A 34 9.78 0.14 13.15
CA GLN A 34 9.87 -0.30 14.53
C GLN A 34 9.17 -1.65 14.71
N ASP A 35 9.73 -2.53 15.54
CA ASP A 35 9.18 -3.87 15.77
C ASP A 35 7.71 -3.83 16.20
N HIS A 36 7.32 -2.87 17.05
CA HIS A 36 5.92 -2.73 17.47
C HIS A 36 4.96 -2.43 16.30
N GLN A 37 5.41 -1.67 15.28
CA GLN A 37 4.61 -1.38 14.08
C GLN A 37 4.47 -2.63 13.21
N VAL A 38 5.53 -3.45 13.15
CA VAL A 38 5.49 -4.75 12.45
C VAL A 38 4.47 -5.67 13.13
N GLU A 39 4.51 -5.79 14.45
CA GLU A 39 3.58 -6.65 15.18
C GLU A 39 2.12 -6.16 15.07
N LEU A 40 1.88 -4.85 15.14
CA LEU A 40 0.55 -4.28 14.86
C LEU A 40 0.09 -4.57 13.43
N GLY A 41 1.00 -4.50 12.45
CA GLY A 41 0.70 -4.87 11.06
C GLY A 41 0.31 -6.34 10.92
N LYS A 42 1.02 -7.26 11.60
CA LYS A 42 0.69 -8.69 11.60
C LYS A 42 -0.66 -8.96 12.24
N GLU A 43 -0.96 -8.37 13.40
CA GLU A 43 -2.26 -8.52 14.06
C GLU A 43 -3.40 -7.91 13.22
N THR A 44 -3.14 -6.83 12.49
CA THR A 44 -4.08 -6.27 11.52
C THR A 44 -4.36 -7.25 10.39
N LEU A 45 -3.32 -7.84 9.78
CA LEU A 45 -3.47 -8.83 8.71
C LEU A 45 -4.21 -10.08 9.18
N LYS A 46 -3.92 -10.55 10.40
CA LYS A 46 -4.63 -11.67 11.04
C LYS A 46 -6.11 -11.35 11.28
N THR A 47 -6.41 -10.13 11.75
CA THR A 47 -7.79 -9.67 11.91
C THR A 47 -8.52 -9.64 10.58
N LEU A 48 -7.89 -9.08 9.55
CA LEU A 48 -8.45 -9.04 8.20
C LEU A 48 -8.67 -10.45 7.63
N ASP A 49 -7.73 -11.38 7.84
CA ASP A 49 -7.90 -12.78 7.43
C ASP A 49 -9.14 -13.43 8.06
N GLY A 50 -9.34 -13.21 9.37
CA GLY A 50 -10.54 -13.67 10.08
C GLY A 50 -11.84 -13.03 9.53
N VAL A 51 -11.81 -11.74 9.19
CA VAL A 51 -12.94 -11.07 8.52
C VAL A 51 -13.22 -11.72 7.15
N MET A 52 -12.19 -11.98 6.35
CA MET A 52 -12.33 -12.62 5.03
C MET A 52 -12.85 -14.06 5.13
N ALA A 53 -12.46 -14.78 6.18
CA ALA A 53 -12.99 -16.11 6.47
C ALA A 53 -14.53 -16.07 6.68
N GLY A 54 -15.01 -15.07 7.42
CA GLY A 54 -16.45 -14.87 7.68
C GLY A 54 -17.28 -14.62 6.42
N PHE A 55 -16.68 -14.06 5.37
CA PHE A 55 -17.36 -13.78 4.10
C PHE A 55 -17.36 -14.96 3.10
N SER A 56 -16.75 -16.11 3.43
CA SER A 56 -16.90 -17.37 2.68
C SER A 56 -16.67 -17.24 1.15
N GLY A 57 -15.65 -16.49 0.75
CA GLY A 57 -15.31 -16.30 -0.68
C GLY A 57 -15.98 -15.10 -1.35
N LYS A 58 -16.80 -14.34 -0.62
CA LYS A 58 -17.36 -13.06 -1.08
C LYS A 58 -16.37 -11.90 -0.94
N PHE A 59 -16.77 -10.73 -1.41
CA PHE A 59 -16.07 -9.45 -1.22
C PHE A 59 -16.37 -8.86 0.16
N LEU A 60 -15.69 -7.77 0.53
CA LEU A 60 -15.59 -7.22 1.89
C LEU A 60 -16.93 -6.81 2.52
N THR A 61 -17.97 -6.64 1.71
CA THR A 61 -19.33 -6.30 2.14
C THR A 61 -20.27 -7.50 2.21
N GLY A 62 -19.75 -8.72 2.01
CA GLY A 62 -20.56 -9.93 1.82
C GLY A 62 -21.27 -9.98 0.47
N SER A 63 -20.86 -9.12 -0.48
CA SER A 63 -21.37 -9.03 -1.84
C SER A 63 -20.62 -9.97 -2.79
N ASP A 64 -21.30 -10.44 -3.83
CA ASP A 64 -20.68 -11.16 -4.95
C ASP A 64 -20.03 -10.21 -5.97
N GLN A 65 -20.38 -8.92 -5.90
CA GLN A 65 -19.79 -7.82 -6.68
C GLN A 65 -18.74 -7.09 -5.85
N PHE A 66 -17.58 -6.78 -6.44
CA PHE A 66 -16.56 -5.97 -5.78
C PHE A 66 -17.08 -4.56 -5.51
N THR A 67 -16.61 -3.95 -4.43
CA THR A 67 -17.04 -2.61 -4.02
C THR A 67 -15.84 -1.67 -3.84
N LEU A 68 -16.12 -0.38 -3.62
CA LEU A 68 -15.08 0.60 -3.30
C LEU A 68 -14.28 0.22 -2.04
N ALA A 69 -14.90 -0.49 -1.09
CA ALA A 69 -14.20 -0.97 0.11
C ALA A 69 -13.11 -1.99 -0.24
N ASP A 70 -13.40 -2.89 -1.19
CA ASP A 70 -12.42 -3.85 -1.68
C ASP A 70 -11.25 -3.16 -2.36
N LEU A 71 -11.54 -2.15 -3.18
CA LEU A 71 -10.52 -1.38 -3.90
C LEU A 71 -9.58 -0.64 -2.94
N ALA A 72 -10.14 0.06 -1.95
CA ALA A 72 -9.36 0.80 -0.97
C ALA A 72 -8.44 -0.13 -0.16
N LEU A 73 -8.95 -1.28 0.28
CA LEU A 73 -8.13 -2.25 1.00
C LEU A 73 -7.09 -2.90 0.07
N TYR A 74 -7.43 -3.19 -1.19
CA TYR A 74 -6.50 -3.79 -2.15
C TYR A 74 -5.26 -2.92 -2.41
N PHE A 75 -5.44 -1.61 -2.57
CA PHE A 75 -4.32 -0.67 -2.68
C PHE A 75 -3.50 -0.56 -1.39
N SER A 76 -4.16 -0.65 -0.24
CA SER A 76 -3.48 -0.67 1.07
C SER A 76 -2.61 -1.92 1.22
N CYS A 77 -3.14 -3.09 0.85
CA CYS A 77 -2.42 -4.37 0.85
C CYS A 77 -1.23 -4.38 -0.12
N ASN A 78 -1.36 -3.76 -1.30
CA ASN A 78 -0.25 -3.61 -2.25
C ASN A 78 0.95 -2.87 -1.65
N SER A 79 0.70 -1.90 -0.77
CA SER A 79 1.78 -1.19 -0.08
C SER A 79 2.54 -2.11 0.88
N LEU A 80 1.87 -3.07 1.51
CA LEU A 80 2.50 -4.01 2.44
C LEU A 80 3.41 -5.03 1.73
N GLU A 81 3.16 -5.34 0.47
CA GLU A 81 4.05 -6.21 -0.33
C GLU A 81 5.46 -5.64 -0.48
N THR A 82 5.64 -4.32 -0.36
CA THR A 82 6.98 -3.69 -0.38
C THR A 82 7.82 -4.06 0.85
N PHE A 83 7.18 -4.55 1.91
CA PHE A 83 7.79 -4.92 3.18
C PHE A 83 7.78 -6.46 3.37
N ASN A 84 8.09 -7.21 2.31
CA ASN A 84 8.08 -8.68 2.27
C ASN A 84 8.96 -9.38 3.35
N LYS A 85 9.94 -8.67 3.92
CA LYS A 85 10.70 -9.13 5.09
C LYS A 85 9.81 -9.34 6.31
N TYR A 86 8.78 -8.52 6.47
CA TYR A 86 7.93 -8.45 7.66
C TYR A 86 6.56 -9.06 7.43
N PHE A 87 5.99 -8.91 6.23
CA PHE A 87 4.64 -9.36 5.90
C PHE A 87 4.68 -10.36 4.74
N LYS A 88 4.17 -11.57 5.00
CA LYS A 88 4.00 -12.62 4.00
C LYS A 88 2.51 -12.93 3.89
N PHE A 89 1.92 -12.70 2.71
CA PHE A 89 0.49 -12.96 2.50
C PHE A 89 0.16 -14.46 2.53
N GLU A 90 1.17 -15.32 2.38
CA GLU A 90 1.08 -16.77 2.56
C GLU A 90 0.56 -17.18 3.94
N ASP A 91 0.82 -16.37 4.97
CA ASP A 91 0.41 -16.64 6.34
C ASP A 91 -1.10 -16.36 6.58
N TYR A 92 -1.77 -15.75 5.60
CA TYR A 92 -3.16 -15.27 5.69
C TYR A 92 -3.97 -15.78 4.47
N PRO A 93 -4.39 -17.06 4.47
CA PRO A 93 -4.93 -17.72 3.27
C PRO A 93 -6.26 -17.12 2.79
N HIS A 94 -7.14 -16.69 3.69
CA HIS A 94 -8.42 -16.09 3.33
C HIS A 94 -8.22 -14.68 2.75
N LEU A 95 -7.31 -13.91 3.36
CA LEU A 95 -6.91 -12.60 2.86
C LEU A 95 -6.22 -12.70 1.50
N LYS A 96 -5.30 -13.66 1.33
CA LYS A 96 -4.64 -13.94 0.05
C LYS A 96 -5.66 -14.30 -1.03
N SER A 97 -6.61 -15.17 -0.71
CA SER A 97 -7.68 -15.55 -1.63
C SER A 97 -8.56 -14.35 -2.01
N TRP A 98 -8.95 -13.51 -1.04
CA TRP A 98 -9.68 -12.26 -1.32
C TRP A 98 -8.87 -11.31 -2.20
N TYR A 99 -7.59 -11.11 -1.90
CA TYR A 99 -6.70 -10.23 -2.63
C TYR A 99 -6.59 -10.64 -4.11
N GLN A 100 -6.48 -11.94 -4.39
CA GLN A 100 -6.48 -12.48 -5.75
C GLN A 100 -7.82 -12.26 -6.47
N ARG A 101 -8.96 -12.42 -5.77
CA ARG A 101 -10.28 -12.15 -6.35
C ARG A 101 -10.44 -10.68 -6.74
N VAL A 102 -9.98 -9.75 -5.91
CA VAL A 102 -10.03 -8.31 -6.23
C VAL A 102 -9.13 -7.99 -7.42
N ALA A 103 -7.91 -8.53 -7.45
CA ALA A 103 -7.01 -8.36 -8.60
C ALA A 103 -7.63 -8.87 -9.91
N GLU A 104 -8.30 -10.03 -9.87
CA GLU A 104 -8.98 -10.59 -11.05
C GLU A 104 -10.17 -9.72 -11.48
N ALA A 105 -10.99 -9.27 -10.53
CA ALA A 105 -12.12 -8.38 -10.82
C ALA A 105 -11.65 -7.06 -11.46
N LEU A 106 -10.52 -6.51 -11.01
CA LEU A 106 -9.97 -5.26 -11.53
C LEU A 106 -9.52 -5.34 -12.98
N LYS A 107 -9.12 -6.52 -13.49
CA LYS A 107 -8.72 -6.68 -14.91
C LYS A 107 -9.82 -6.28 -15.88
N GLN A 108 -11.08 -6.45 -15.49
CA GLN A 108 -12.23 -6.04 -16.31
C GLN A 108 -12.30 -4.52 -16.51
N TYR A 109 -11.73 -3.76 -15.57
CA TYR A 109 -11.71 -2.29 -15.57
C TYR A 109 -10.34 -1.73 -15.99
N ASP A 110 -9.34 -2.58 -16.16
CA ASP A 110 -7.97 -2.22 -16.54
C ASP A 110 -7.44 -3.11 -17.68
N PRO A 111 -8.08 -3.05 -18.87
CA PRO A 111 -7.72 -3.93 -19.99
C PRO A 111 -6.29 -3.70 -20.51
N GLU A 112 -5.72 -2.54 -20.22
CA GLU A 112 -4.36 -2.16 -20.62
C GLU A 112 -3.32 -2.43 -19.51
N GLY A 113 -3.74 -2.89 -18.32
CA GLY A 113 -2.83 -3.21 -17.21
C GLY A 113 -2.15 -2.01 -16.55
N LYS A 114 -2.74 -0.80 -16.66
CA LYS A 114 -2.19 0.44 -16.10
C LYS A 114 -2.14 0.42 -14.59
N ILE A 115 -3.17 -0.11 -13.92
CA ILE A 115 -3.21 -0.21 -12.45
C ILE A 115 -2.07 -1.11 -11.97
N ALA A 116 -1.87 -2.25 -12.62
CA ALA A 116 -0.78 -3.16 -12.28
C ALA A 116 0.60 -2.50 -12.48
N ALA A 117 0.77 -1.77 -13.58
CA ALA A 117 2.01 -1.03 -13.87
C ALA A 117 2.28 0.09 -12.86
N GLU A 118 1.27 0.87 -12.47
CA GLU A 118 1.39 1.92 -11.47
C GLU A 118 1.72 1.37 -10.08
N LEU A 119 1.05 0.28 -9.67
CA LEU A 119 1.36 -0.42 -8.42
C LEU A 119 2.81 -0.89 -8.39
N GLN A 120 3.30 -1.46 -9.49
CA GLN A 120 4.67 -1.89 -9.60
C GLN A 120 5.66 -0.71 -9.51
N MET A 121 5.38 0.40 -10.19
CA MET A 121 6.21 1.60 -10.13
C MET A 121 6.30 2.17 -8.70
N ILE A 122 5.18 2.22 -7.97
CA ILE A 122 5.15 2.68 -6.58
C ILE A 122 5.96 1.75 -5.68
N LYS A 123 5.83 0.42 -5.86
CA LYS A 123 6.60 -0.56 -5.09
C LYS A 123 8.10 -0.38 -5.27
N GLU A 124 8.55 -0.24 -6.52
CA GLU A 124 9.95 0.01 -6.86
C GLU A 124 10.46 1.32 -6.28
N PHE A 125 9.64 2.38 -6.34
CA PHE A 125 9.97 3.66 -5.73
C PHE A 125 10.19 3.53 -4.21
N VAL A 126 9.27 2.86 -3.49
CA VAL A 126 9.39 2.64 -2.04
C VAL A 126 10.64 1.82 -1.72
N GLN A 127 10.86 0.71 -2.40
CA GLN A 127 12.03 -0.16 -2.19
C GLN A 127 13.35 0.58 -2.43
N LYS A 128 13.42 1.38 -3.51
CA LYS A 128 14.60 2.21 -3.80
C LYS A 128 14.87 3.20 -2.66
N ARG A 129 13.83 3.90 -2.18
CA ARG A 129 13.96 4.86 -1.08
C ARG A 129 14.38 4.19 0.23
N MET A 130 13.88 2.99 0.51
CA MET A 130 14.30 2.20 1.67
C MET A 130 15.78 1.78 1.58
N ALA A 131 16.24 1.33 0.42
CA ALA A 131 17.63 0.93 0.19
C ALA A 131 18.61 2.12 0.25
N GLU A 132 18.20 3.32 -0.18
CA GLU A 132 19.00 4.55 -0.07
C GLU A 132 19.16 5.00 1.38
N THR A 133 18.10 4.83 2.18
CA THR A 133 18.07 5.26 3.59
C THR A 133 18.87 4.33 4.51
N GLY A 134 18.88 3.02 4.23
CA GLY A 134 19.67 2.04 4.99
C GLY A 134 21.18 2.05 4.71
N LYS A 135 21.66 2.95 3.83
CA LYS A 135 23.08 3.15 3.51
C LYS A 135 23.71 4.37 4.21
N GLN A 136 22.91 5.17 4.92
CA GLN A 136 23.36 6.29 5.75
C GLN A 136 23.55 5.85 7.20
#